data_AF-A0A0D6ELN9-F1
#
_entry.id   AF-A0A0D6ELN9-F1
#
_cell.length_a   1.000
_cell.length_b   1.000
_cell.length_c   1.000
_cell.angle_alpha   90.00
_cell.angle_beta   90.00
_cell.angle_gamma   90.00
#
_symmetry.space_group_name_H-M   'P 1'
#
loop_
_entity.id
_entity.type
_entity.pdbx_description
1 polymer ?
#
loop_
_entity_poly.entity_id
_entity_poly.type
_entity_poly.pdbx_seq_one_letter_code
_entity_poly.pdbx_strand_id
1 'polypeptide(L)'
;METYPLDHTGTIVHLALFTGIKNAAALRQRLVHASTLPDDDNGTAERAAVDFAFIDAAMITSRLHVLTAIHQALLARSQGVLKTKTLHSEVIWMLEPGTNVRCSSTRPKAKPDDLASLVLSTQISDSLKHFGLSTSTSSLLLVRIVPSDPSASSGMPGGDEVLRRMHDVIEGKLASLELLGRLPEGGTNEKSIRKVRFFVWERPSRDALNSHREQTYKLNQDAVFSSLKQGSPEALQALDRLVISTVALKSVM
;
A
#
# COMPACT_ATOMS: atom_id res chain seq x y z
N MET A 1 -2.43 -18.79 -0.98
CA MET A 1 -2.74 -17.80 0.07
C MET A 1 -1.84 -18.11 1.25
N GLU A 2 -1.22 -17.09 1.82
CA GLU A 2 -0.42 -17.20 3.04
C GLU A 2 -1.15 -16.46 4.15
N THR A 3 -1.08 -17.00 5.37
CA THR A 3 -1.72 -16.40 6.54
C THR A 3 -0.66 -16.11 7.59
N TYR A 4 -0.70 -14.89 8.12
CA TYR A 4 0.24 -14.38 9.10
C TYR A 4 -0.54 -13.95 10.35
N PRO A 5 -0.50 -14.75 11.43
CA PRO A 5 -1.02 -14.32 12.72
C PRO A 5 -0.09 -13.27 13.33
N LEU A 6 -0.64 -12.14 13.75
CA LEU A 6 0.06 -11.06 14.44
C LEU A 6 -0.43 -11.01 15.89
N ASP A 7 0.17 -11.86 16.72
CA ASP A 7 -0.24 -12.06 18.12
C ASP A 7 -0.24 -10.76 18.93
N HIS A 8 0.72 -9.87 18.65
CA HIS A 8 0.89 -8.58 19.35
C HIS A 8 -0.25 -7.58 19.10
N THR A 9 -0.96 -7.69 17.97
CA THR A 9 -2.10 -6.82 17.64
C THR A 9 -3.44 -7.56 17.74
N GLY A 10 -3.42 -8.87 18.03
CA GLY A 10 -4.61 -9.71 17.94
C GLY A 10 -5.25 -9.63 16.56
N THR A 11 -4.45 -9.69 15.48
CA THR A 11 -4.97 -9.67 14.10
C THR A 11 -4.37 -10.79 13.27
N ILE A 12 -5.12 -11.28 12.30
CA ILE A 12 -4.70 -12.27 11.31
C ILE A 12 -4.71 -11.60 9.95
N VAL A 13 -3.60 -11.71 9.23
CA VAL A 13 -3.43 -11.15 7.90
C VAL A 13 -3.43 -12.30 6.89
N HIS A 14 -4.34 -12.26 5.93
CA HIS A 14 -4.36 -13.17 4.79
C HIS A 14 -3.87 -12.45 3.55
N LEU A 15 -2.87 -13.03 2.88
CA LEU A 15 -2.29 -12.52 1.64
C LEU A 15 -2.53 -13.54 0.51
N ALA A 16 -3.04 -13.07 -0.63
CA ALA A 16 -3.24 -13.89 -1.81
C ALA A 16 -2.78 -13.17 -3.07
N LEU A 17 -1.91 -13.82 -3.86
CA LEU A 17 -1.46 -13.32 -5.15
C LEU A 17 -2.25 -14.00 -6.27
N PHE A 18 -2.82 -13.20 -7.16
CA PHE A 18 -3.51 -13.65 -8.36
C PHE A 18 -2.77 -13.15 -9.60
N THR A 19 -2.67 -14.00 -10.63
CA THR A 19 -2.06 -13.67 -11.91
C THR A 19 -3.03 -13.98 -13.06
N GLY A 20 -2.86 -13.29 -14.19
CA GLY A 20 -3.69 -13.48 -15.39
C GLY A 20 -5.13 -13.00 -15.21
N ILE A 21 -5.31 -11.85 -14.55
CA ILE A 21 -6.64 -11.37 -14.14
C ILE A 21 -7.34 -10.71 -15.32
N LYS A 22 -8.60 -11.09 -15.53
CA LYS A 22 -9.44 -10.55 -16.62
C LYS A 22 -10.44 -9.49 -16.14
N ASN A 23 -10.75 -9.49 -14.85
CA ASN A 23 -11.83 -8.69 -14.27
C ASN A 23 -11.37 -7.36 -13.61
N ALA A 24 -10.16 -6.86 -13.91
CA ALA A 24 -9.60 -5.70 -13.22
C ALA A 24 -10.44 -4.41 -13.40
N ALA A 25 -10.98 -4.19 -14.60
CA ALA A 25 -11.81 -3.02 -14.90
C ALA A 25 -13.16 -3.03 -14.16
N ALA A 26 -13.85 -4.19 -14.12
CA ALA A 26 -15.13 -4.29 -13.42
C ALA A 26 -14.95 -4.23 -11.90
N LEU A 27 -13.86 -4.77 -11.36
CA LEU A 27 -13.52 -4.63 -9.93
C LEU A 27 -13.35 -3.16 -9.53
N ARG A 28 -12.64 -2.37 -10.33
CA ARG A 28 -12.50 -0.94 -10.09
C ARG A 28 -13.85 -0.22 -10.13
N GLN A 29 -14.71 -0.56 -11.10
CA GLN A 29 -16.06 0.02 -11.17
C GLN A 29 -16.91 -0.36 -9.96
N ARG A 30 -16.85 -1.62 -9.50
CA ARG A 30 -17.55 -2.09 -8.29
C ARG A 30 -17.07 -1.37 -7.03
N LEU A 31 -15.77 -1.13 -6.88
CA LEU A 31 -15.22 -0.36 -5.76
C LEU A 31 -15.71 1.09 -5.76
N VAL A 32 -15.72 1.73 -6.94
CA VAL A 32 -16.24 3.10 -7.09
C VAL A 32 -17.73 3.12 -6.76
N HIS A 33 -18.50 2.17 -7.29
CA HIS A 33 -19.93 2.05 -7.01
C HIS A 33 -20.21 1.86 -5.51
N ALA A 34 -19.51 0.92 -4.86
CA ALA A 34 -19.62 0.67 -3.41
C ALA A 34 -19.27 1.91 -2.57
N SER A 35 -18.35 2.75 -3.06
CA SER A 35 -17.98 4.00 -2.40
C SER A 35 -19.01 5.13 -2.58
N THR A 36 -19.80 5.10 -3.67
CA THR A 36 -20.84 6.10 -3.96
C THR A 36 -22.20 5.77 -3.36
N LEU A 37 -22.41 4.52 -2.93
CA LEU A 37 -23.67 4.11 -2.31
C LEU A 37 -23.86 4.79 -0.94
N PRO A 38 -25.10 5.16 -0.57
CA PRO A 38 -25.44 5.66 0.76
C PRO A 38 -25.22 4.60 1.85
N ASP A 39 -25.14 5.05 3.11
CA ASP A 39 -24.89 4.22 4.30
C ASP A 39 -26.15 3.42 4.74
N ASP A 40 -26.87 2.85 3.78
CA ASP A 40 -28.00 1.95 4.03
C ASP A 40 -27.50 0.52 4.27
N ASP A 41 -28.37 -0.36 4.80
CA ASP A 41 -28.05 -1.78 5.04
C ASP A 41 -27.49 -2.47 3.79
N ASN A 42 -28.03 -2.15 2.62
CA ASN A 42 -27.57 -2.67 1.34
C ASN A 42 -26.19 -2.11 0.92
N GLY A 43 -25.92 -0.83 1.24
CA GLY A 43 -24.62 -0.20 0.99
C GLY A 43 -23.53 -0.77 1.90
N THR A 44 -23.87 -1.07 3.16
CA THR A 44 -22.96 -1.69 4.12
C THR A 44 -22.60 -3.12 3.71
N ALA A 45 -23.57 -3.89 3.22
CA ALA A 45 -23.35 -5.25 2.72
C ALA A 45 -22.42 -5.26 1.49
N GLU A 46 -22.65 -4.39 0.51
CA GLU A 46 -21.80 -4.29 -0.69
C GLU A 46 -20.37 -3.85 -0.34
N ARG A 47 -20.21 -2.91 0.59
CA ARG A 47 -18.87 -2.50 1.08
C ARG A 47 -18.16 -3.62 1.84
N ALA A 48 -18.88 -4.39 2.65
CA ALA A 48 -18.33 -5.55 3.35
C ALA A 48 -17.92 -6.67 2.38
N ALA A 49 -18.63 -6.83 1.26
CA ALA A 49 -18.28 -7.80 0.21
C ALA A 49 -16.98 -7.44 -0.53
N VAL A 50 -16.63 -6.15 -0.60
CA VAL A 50 -15.40 -5.65 -1.23
C VAL A 50 -14.35 -5.16 -0.22
N ASP A 51 -14.44 -5.59 1.05
CA ASP A 51 -13.54 -5.21 2.15
C ASP A 51 -12.15 -5.89 2.07
N PHE A 52 -11.48 -5.69 0.94
CA PHE A 52 -10.15 -6.19 0.62
C PHE A 52 -9.25 -5.04 0.16
N ALA A 53 -7.97 -5.11 0.54
CA ALA A 53 -6.98 -4.21 -0.02
C ALA A 53 -6.51 -4.80 -1.36
N PHE A 54 -6.86 -4.13 -2.44
CA PHE A 54 -6.43 -4.50 -3.78
C PHE A 54 -5.16 -3.73 -4.15
N ILE A 55 -4.06 -4.46 -4.29
CA ILE A 55 -2.74 -3.89 -4.54
C ILE A 55 -2.22 -4.42 -5.88
N ASP A 56 -1.67 -3.54 -6.71
CA ASP A 56 -0.96 -3.96 -7.91
C ASP A 56 0.34 -4.69 -7.54
N ALA A 57 0.43 -5.97 -7.88
CA ALA A 57 1.60 -6.78 -7.58
C ALA A 57 2.86 -6.29 -8.32
N ALA A 58 2.70 -5.50 -9.39
CA ALA A 58 3.81 -4.93 -10.14
C ALA A 58 4.63 -3.88 -9.37
N MET A 59 4.01 -3.27 -8.36
CA MET A 59 4.62 -2.25 -7.50
C MET A 59 5.19 -2.83 -6.21
N ILE A 60 5.07 -4.14 -6.01
CA ILE A 60 5.56 -4.84 -4.82
C ILE A 60 6.83 -5.62 -5.14
N THR A 61 7.87 -5.38 -4.34
CA THR A 61 9.18 -6.02 -4.46
C THR A 61 9.24 -7.36 -3.71
N SER A 62 8.72 -7.43 -2.50
CA SER A 62 8.79 -8.62 -1.64
C SER A 62 7.60 -8.75 -0.71
N ARG A 63 7.47 -9.93 -0.09
CA ARG A 63 6.52 -10.18 1.01
C ARG A 63 6.76 -9.23 2.18
N LEU A 64 8.03 -8.99 2.50
CA LEU A 64 8.44 -8.13 3.61
C LEU A 64 8.01 -6.68 3.39
N HIS A 65 8.03 -6.18 2.15
CA HIS A 65 7.53 -4.86 1.81
C HIS A 65 6.06 -4.67 2.23
N VAL A 66 5.19 -5.62 1.89
CA VAL A 66 3.76 -5.57 2.22
C VAL A 66 3.53 -5.76 3.72
N LEU A 67 4.22 -6.72 4.34
CA LEU A 67 4.12 -6.94 5.79
C LEU A 67 4.55 -5.71 6.58
N THR A 68 5.61 -5.02 6.16
CA THR A 68 6.07 -3.78 6.81
C THR A 68 5.00 -2.69 6.72
N ALA A 69 4.37 -2.52 5.55
CA ALA A 69 3.27 -1.55 5.39
C ALA A 69 2.07 -1.89 6.29
N ILE A 70 1.73 -3.17 6.43
CA ILE A 70 0.64 -3.63 7.31
C ILE A 70 0.95 -3.33 8.78
N HIS A 71 2.18 -3.59 9.23
CA HIS A 71 2.58 -3.25 10.59
C HIS A 71 2.51 -1.74 10.84
N GLN A 72 2.96 -0.90 9.90
CA GLN A 72 2.84 0.55 10.03
C GLN A 72 1.38 1.02 10.08
N ALA A 73 0.50 0.44 9.26
CA ALA A 73 -0.93 0.73 9.30
C ALA A 73 -1.59 0.31 10.63
N LEU A 74 -1.20 -0.84 11.19
CA LEU A 74 -1.68 -1.31 12.50
C LEU A 74 -1.18 -0.41 13.64
N LEU A 75 0.08 0.04 13.57
CA LEU A 75 0.64 1.00 14.52
C LEU A 75 -0.11 2.33 14.45
N ALA A 76 -0.37 2.86 13.25
CA ALA A 76 -1.15 4.07 13.05
C ALA A 76 -2.57 3.96 13.64
N ARG A 77 -3.22 2.78 13.48
CA ARG A 77 -4.50 2.49 14.13
C ARG A 77 -4.40 2.53 15.65
N SER A 78 -3.40 1.87 16.23
CA SER A 78 -3.23 1.83 17.69
C SER A 78 -2.96 3.21 18.31
N GLN A 79 -2.31 4.09 17.57
CA GLN A 79 -2.01 5.47 17.98
C GLN A 79 -3.17 6.44 17.68
N GLY A 80 -4.19 6.02 16.94
CA GLY A 80 -5.32 6.86 16.54
C GLY A 80 -4.97 7.92 15.49
N VAL A 81 -3.86 7.76 14.77
CA VAL A 81 -3.37 8.72 13.75
C VAL A 81 -3.61 8.19 12.33
N LEU A 82 -4.72 7.49 12.13
CA LEU A 82 -5.12 6.99 10.81
C LEU A 82 -5.45 8.17 9.89
N LYS A 83 -4.83 8.19 8.70
CA LYS A 83 -5.10 9.21 7.69
C LYS A 83 -6.26 8.83 6.80
N THR A 84 -6.53 7.53 6.66
CA THR A 84 -7.60 6.98 5.83
C THR A 84 -8.77 6.47 6.67
N LYS A 85 -9.90 6.22 6.00
CA LYS A 85 -11.14 5.74 6.65
C LYS A 85 -11.07 4.27 7.07
N THR A 86 -10.27 3.46 6.37
CA THR A 86 -10.20 2.01 6.59
C THR A 86 -8.76 1.57 6.69
N LEU A 87 -8.52 0.50 7.46
CA LEU A 87 -7.17 -0.01 7.65
C LEU A 87 -6.57 -0.53 6.33
N HIS A 88 -7.38 -1.11 5.45
CA HIS A 88 -6.93 -1.57 4.12
C HIS A 88 -6.47 -0.43 3.23
N SER A 89 -7.17 0.72 3.25
CA SER A 89 -6.70 1.93 2.55
C SER A 89 -5.43 2.49 3.18
N GLU A 90 -5.27 2.36 4.49
CA GLU A 90 -4.04 2.77 5.19
C GLU A 90 -2.84 1.91 4.75
N VAL A 91 -3.04 0.61 4.50
CA VAL A 91 -1.96 -0.24 3.96
C VAL A 91 -1.49 0.28 2.59
N ILE A 92 -2.41 0.62 1.69
CA ILE A 92 -2.09 1.19 0.37
C ILE A 92 -1.39 2.54 0.54
N TRP A 93 -1.84 3.35 1.50
CA TRP A 93 -1.22 4.61 1.84
C TRP A 93 0.21 4.44 2.35
N MET A 94 0.48 3.44 3.21
CA MET A 94 1.81 3.18 3.75
C MET A 94 2.80 2.70 2.69
N LEU A 95 2.33 2.02 1.65
CA LEU A 95 3.15 1.58 0.52
C LEU A 95 3.60 2.75 -0.38
N GLU A 96 2.89 3.88 -0.36
CA GLU A 96 3.25 5.03 -1.16
C GLU A 96 4.51 5.74 -0.58
N PRO A 97 5.62 5.84 -1.33
CA PRO A 97 6.82 6.55 -0.92
C PRO A 97 6.64 8.04 -1.20
N GLY A 98 5.98 8.77 -0.31
CA GLY A 98 5.65 10.16 -0.62
C GLY A 98 4.77 10.88 0.38
N THR A 99 4.96 10.65 1.69
CA THR A 99 4.13 11.34 2.69
C THR A 99 4.95 11.85 3.86
N ASN A 100 5.91 12.71 3.60
CA ASN A 100 6.22 13.72 4.60
C ASN A 100 5.06 14.71 4.50
N VAL A 101 4.30 14.82 5.59
CA VAL A 101 3.30 15.87 5.78
C VAL A 101 3.90 17.17 5.22
N ARG A 102 3.20 17.84 4.31
CA ARG A 102 3.57 19.17 3.88
C ARG A 102 3.58 20.04 5.14
N CYS A 103 4.71 20.17 5.81
CA CYS A 103 4.93 21.23 6.77
C CYS A 103 5.12 22.48 5.91
N SER A 104 3.99 23.06 5.47
CA SER A 104 3.98 24.24 4.62
C SER A 104 4.58 25.41 5.41
N SER A 105 5.88 25.63 5.26
CA SER A 105 6.46 26.93 5.63
C SER A 105 6.08 28.02 4.61
N THR A 106 5.37 27.68 3.52
CA THR A 106 4.66 28.62 2.67
C THR A 106 3.18 28.61 3.01
N ARG A 107 2.78 29.47 3.97
CA ARG A 107 1.37 29.70 4.32
C ARG A 107 0.57 30.09 3.07
N PRO A 108 -0.38 29.27 2.57
CA PRO A 108 -1.45 29.78 1.75
C PRO A 108 -2.39 30.57 2.67
N LYS A 109 -2.93 31.70 2.20
CA LYS A 109 -3.91 32.52 2.94
C LYS A 109 -5.30 31.87 3.06
N ALA A 110 -5.37 30.54 3.14
CA ALA A 110 -6.62 29.81 3.39
C ALA A 110 -6.58 29.26 4.82
N LYS A 111 -7.76 29.08 5.43
CA LYS A 111 -7.84 28.59 6.82
C LYS A 111 -7.17 27.21 6.94
N PRO A 112 -6.42 26.95 8.03
CA PRO A 112 -5.52 25.80 8.14
C PRO A 112 -6.24 24.42 8.19
N ASP A 113 -7.52 24.42 8.53
CA ASP A 113 -8.42 23.26 8.57
C ASP A 113 -8.79 22.71 7.18
N ASP A 114 -9.05 23.58 6.20
CA ASP A 114 -9.48 23.18 4.86
C ASP A 114 -8.33 22.66 3.97
N LEU A 115 -7.10 23.12 4.23
CA LEU A 115 -5.93 22.76 3.43
C LEU A 115 -5.38 21.37 3.76
N ALA A 116 -5.41 20.98 5.04
CA ALA A 116 -4.92 19.67 5.47
C ALA A 116 -5.80 18.54 4.91
N SER A 117 -7.13 18.71 4.97
CA SER A 117 -8.09 17.73 4.44
C SER A 117 -8.04 17.61 2.91
N LEU A 118 -7.81 18.71 2.20
CA LEU A 118 -7.67 18.69 0.74
C LEU A 118 -6.34 18.05 0.28
N VAL A 119 -5.25 18.26 1.03
CA VAL A 119 -3.96 17.60 0.75
C VAL A 119 -4.05 16.10 1.03
N LEU A 120 -4.72 15.69 2.11
CA LEU A 120 -4.91 14.28 2.43
C LEU A 120 -5.80 13.57 1.39
N SER A 121 -6.92 14.16 1.00
CA SER A 121 -7.84 13.56 0.02
C SER A 121 -7.23 13.40 -1.38
N THR A 122 -6.41 14.35 -1.81
CA THR A 122 -5.67 14.27 -3.09
C THR A 122 -4.58 13.20 -3.05
N GLN A 123 -3.82 13.11 -1.94
CA GLN A 123 -2.78 12.11 -1.78
C GLN A 123 -3.34 10.68 -1.65
N ILE A 124 -4.48 10.50 -0.98
CA ILE A 124 -5.16 9.19 -0.88
C ILE A 124 -5.59 8.73 -2.28
N SER A 125 -6.12 9.67 -3.08
CA SER A 125 -6.49 9.40 -4.47
C SER A 125 -5.28 9.03 -5.33
N ASP A 126 -4.12 9.65 -5.11
CA ASP A 126 -2.88 9.34 -5.87
C ASP A 126 -2.25 8.01 -5.43
N SER A 127 -2.31 7.67 -4.14
CA SER A 127 -1.87 6.35 -3.64
C SER A 127 -2.68 5.22 -4.28
N LEU A 128 -4.00 5.41 -4.41
CA LEU A 128 -4.89 4.46 -5.07
C LEU A 128 -4.64 4.35 -6.58
N LYS A 129 -4.18 5.42 -7.25
CA LYS A 129 -3.82 5.38 -8.67
C LYS A 129 -2.51 4.65 -8.93
N HIS A 130 -1.53 4.76 -8.03
CA HIS A 130 -0.19 4.18 -8.23
C HIS A 130 -0.08 2.74 -7.72
N PHE A 131 -0.62 2.46 -6.54
CA PHE A 131 -0.52 1.14 -5.88
C PHE A 131 -1.83 0.35 -5.93
N GLY A 132 -2.94 0.99 -6.30
CA GLY A 132 -4.23 0.32 -6.46
C GLY A 132 -4.46 -0.25 -7.86
N LEU A 133 -5.69 -0.70 -8.10
CA LEU A 133 -6.11 -1.36 -9.34
C LEU A 133 -6.05 -0.44 -10.57
N SER A 134 -5.20 -0.79 -11.53
CA SER A 134 -5.29 -0.25 -12.89
C SER A 134 -6.10 -1.18 -13.80
N THR A 135 -6.70 -0.61 -14.85
CA THR A 135 -7.45 -1.39 -15.85
C THR A 135 -6.56 -2.32 -16.67
N SER A 136 -5.25 -2.08 -16.67
CA SER A 136 -4.25 -2.89 -17.38
C SER A 136 -3.50 -3.88 -16.47
N THR A 137 -3.83 -3.92 -15.18
CA THR A 137 -3.10 -4.75 -14.22
C THR A 137 -3.39 -6.23 -14.44
N SER A 138 -2.34 -7.00 -14.73
CA SER A 138 -2.44 -8.45 -14.98
C SER A 138 -2.18 -9.31 -13.73
N SER A 139 -1.57 -8.74 -12.69
CA SER A 139 -1.25 -9.42 -11.43
C SER A 139 -1.70 -8.60 -10.23
N LEU A 140 -2.48 -9.18 -9.31
CA LEU A 140 -3.02 -8.49 -8.14
C LEU A 140 -2.69 -9.22 -6.85
N LEU A 141 -2.30 -8.43 -5.85
CA LEU A 141 -2.13 -8.88 -4.50
C LEU A 141 -3.34 -8.43 -3.67
N LEU A 142 -3.96 -9.38 -3.00
CA LEU A 142 -5.07 -9.13 -2.08
C LEU A 142 -4.60 -9.28 -0.65
N VAL A 143 -5.00 -8.31 0.16
CA VAL A 143 -4.74 -8.28 1.60
C VAL A 143 -6.08 -8.23 2.33
N ARG A 144 -6.30 -9.18 3.23
CA ARG A 144 -7.42 -9.17 4.18
C ARG A 144 -6.86 -9.17 5.59
N ILE A 145 -7.32 -8.24 6.40
CA ILE A 145 -6.95 -8.16 7.81
C ILE A 145 -8.21 -8.45 8.62
N VAL A 146 -8.12 -9.44 9.50
CA VAL A 146 -9.21 -9.94 10.34
C VAL A 146 -8.77 -9.80 11.80
N PRO A 147 -9.58 -9.25 12.71
CA PRO A 147 -9.28 -9.31 14.13
C PRO A 147 -9.30 -10.77 14.62
N SER A 148 -8.30 -11.19 15.38
CA SER A 148 -8.31 -12.50 16.03
C SER A 148 -9.22 -12.42 17.25
N ASP A 149 -10.39 -13.06 17.19
CA ASP A 149 -11.23 -13.19 18.37
C ASP A 149 -10.71 -14.36 19.23
N PRO A 150 -10.24 -14.10 20.46
CA PRO A 150 -9.74 -15.16 21.35
C PRO A 150 -10.85 -16.13 21.83
N SER A 151 -12.13 -15.81 21.58
CA SER A 151 -13.27 -16.68 21.91
C SER A 151 -13.62 -17.71 20.84
N ALA A 152 -13.04 -17.60 19.63
CA ALA A 152 -13.23 -18.58 18.56
C ALA A 152 -12.30 -19.79 18.75
N SER A 153 -12.85 -20.88 19.29
CA SER A 153 -12.18 -22.15 19.55
C SER A 153 -11.46 -22.76 18.33
N SER A 154 -10.15 -22.98 18.45
CA SER A 154 -9.39 -24.14 17.92
C SER A 154 -9.51 -24.57 16.44
N GLY A 155 -10.04 -23.73 15.56
CA GLY A 155 -9.93 -23.90 14.11
C GLY A 155 -9.66 -22.54 13.51
N MET A 156 -8.57 -22.39 12.74
CA MET A 156 -8.17 -21.14 12.08
C MET A 156 -9.41 -20.44 11.49
N PRO A 157 -9.94 -19.38 12.13
CA PRO A 157 -11.23 -18.87 11.75
C PRO A 157 -11.09 -18.15 10.40
N GLY A 158 -11.84 -18.62 9.42
CA GLY A 158 -12.10 -17.86 8.19
C GLY A 158 -11.06 -17.93 7.08
N GLY A 159 -9.96 -18.69 7.18
CA GLY A 159 -8.99 -18.79 6.08
C GLY A 159 -9.63 -19.31 4.78
N ASP A 160 -10.33 -20.44 4.86
CA ASP A 160 -10.99 -21.03 3.70
C ASP A 160 -12.18 -20.20 3.19
N GLU A 161 -12.90 -19.55 4.10
CA GLU A 161 -13.99 -18.64 3.75
C GLU A 161 -13.47 -17.39 3.04
N VAL A 162 -12.39 -16.79 3.56
CA VAL A 162 -11.72 -15.64 2.96
C VAL A 162 -11.18 -16.01 1.59
N LEU A 163 -10.55 -17.18 1.44
CA LEU A 163 -10.08 -17.67 0.16
C LEU A 163 -11.22 -17.85 -0.84
N ARG A 164 -12.35 -18.41 -0.40
CA ARG A 164 -13.54 -18.56 -1.23
C ARG A 164 -14.09 -17.19 -1.68
N ARG A 165 -14.21 -16.22 -0.76
CA ARG A 165 -14.61 -14.86 -1.10
C ARG A 165 -13.65 -14.19 -2.07
N MET A 166 -12.34 -14.42 -1.93
CA MET A 166 -11.34 -13.90 -2.87
C MET A 166 -11.52 -14.49 -4.28
N HIS A 167 -11.82 -15.78 -4.38
CA HIS A 167 -12.13 -16.44 -5.66
C HIS A 167 -13.45 -15.95 -6.28
N ASP A 168 -14.48 -15.69 -5.47
CA ASP A 168 -15.76 -15.17 -5.96
C ASP A 168 -15.63 -13.74 -6.51
N VAL A 169 -14.71 -12.95 -5.94
CA VAL A 169 -14.44 -11.59 -6.39
C VAL A 169 -13.49 -11.56 -7.60
N ILE A 170 -12.51 -12.47 -7.69
CA ILE A 170 -11.43 -12.40 -8.68
C ILE A 170 -11.43 -13.57 -9.66
N GLU A 171 -11.57 -13.22 -10.92
CA GLU A 171 -11.36 -14.12 -12.04
C GLU A 171 -9.88 -14.13 -12.45
N GLY A 172 -9.08 -14.96 -11.77
CA GLY A 172 -7.65 -15.10 -12.00
C GLY A 172 -7.08 -16.41 -11.44
N LYS A 173 -5.82 -16.70 -11.77
CA LYS A 173 -5.12 -17.88 -11.26
C LYS A 173 -4.40 -17.53 -9.96
N LEU A 174 -4.60 -18.32 -8.91
CA LEU A 174 -3.85 -18.18 -7.67
C LEU A 174 -2.38 -18.55 -7.92
N ALA A 175 -1.48 -17.67 -7.51
CA ALA A 175 -0.03 -17.82 -7.62
C ALA A 175 0.63 -17.81 -6.24
N SER A 176 1.84 -18.36 -6.17
CA SER A 176 2.64 -18.33 -4.94
C SER A 176 3.24 -16.94 -4.71
N LEU A 177 3.26 -16.47 -3.46
CA LEU A 177 3.82 -15.16 -3.09
C LEU A 177 5.34 -15.10 -3.28
N GLU A 178 6.01 -16.23 -3.49
CA GLU A 178 7.44 -16.28 -3.84
C GLU A 178 7.74 -15.61 -5.19
N LEU A 179 6.72 -15.48 -6.04
CA LEU A 179 6.86 -14.84 -7.35
C LEU A 179 6.83 -13.30 -7.27
N LEU A 180 6.54 -12.71 -6.10
CA LEU A 180 6.66 -11.27 -5.89
C LEU A 180 8.11 -10.82 -6.15
N GLY A 181 8.29 -9.72 -6.88
CA GLY A 181 9.61 -9.24 -7.31
C GLY A 181 10.24 -9.99 -8.50
N ARG A 182 9.69 -11.14 -8.90
CA ARG A 182 10.19 -12.00 -9.99
C ARG A 182 9.04 -12.56 -10.84
N LEU A 183 8.04 -11.72 -11.11
CA LEU A 183 6.87 -12.14 -11.86
C LEU A 183 7.27 -12.48 -13.32
N PRO A 184 6.87 -13.66 -13.84
CA PRO A 184 7.35 -14.20 -15.12
C PRO A 184 6.96 -13.36 -16.35
N GLU A 185 5.99 -12.47 -16.24
CA GLU A 185 5.54 -11.59 -17.35
C GLU A 185 6.18 -10.19 -17.32
N GLY A 186 7.39 -10.07 -16.78
CA GLY A 186 8.06 -8.77 -16.64
C GLY A 186 7.46 -7.90 -15.52
N GLY A 187 6.89 -8.55 -14.50
CA GLY A 187 5.87 -7.93 -13.67
C GLY A 187 6.35 -6.90 -12.67
N THR A 188 7.62 -6.88 -12.24
CA THR A 188 8.08 -5.80 -11.37
C THR A 188 8.50 -4.60 -12.21
N ASN A 189 7.68 -3.55 -12.21
CA ASN A 189 7.93 -2.36 -12.99
C ASN A 189 9.03 -1.52 -12.32
N GLU A 190 10.26 -2.01 -12.41
CA GLU A 190 11.44 -1.44 -11.75
C GLU A 190 11.62 0.03 -12.14
N LYS A 191 11.27 0.39 -13.37
CA LYS A 191 11.26 1.78 -13.86
C LYS A 191 10.26 2.65 -13.12
N SER A 192 9.04 2.14 -12.88
CA SER A 192 8.02 2.86 -12.11
C SER A 192 8.43 2.97 -10.65
N ILE A 193 8.90 1.89 -10.02
CA ILE A 193 9.37 1.88 -8.62
C ILE A 193 10.54 2.85 -8.41
N ARG A 194 11.54 2.84 -9.32
CA ARG A 194 12.68 3.78 -9.27
C ARG A 194 12.31 5.23 -9.58
N LYS A 195 11.19 5.45 -10.29
CA LYS A 195 10.65 6.78 -10.58
C LYS A 195 9.78 7.31 -9.45
N VAL A 196 9.32 6.44 -8.55
CA VAL A 196 8.65 6.89 -7.33
C VAL A 196 9.62 7.75 -6.54
N ARG A 197 9.14 8.90 -6.10
CA ARG A 197 9.97 10.00 -5.59
C ARG A 197 10.09 9.86 -4.08
N PHE A 198 11.27 9.52 -3.61
CA PHE A 198 11.53 9.45 -2.18
C PHE A 198 11.76 10.88 -1.66
N PHE A 199 11.13 11.26 -0.56
CA PHE A 199 11.40 12.53 0.11
C PHE A 199 12.32 12.28 1.30
N VAL A 200 13.59 12.68 1.18
CA VAL A 200 14.54 12.68 2.30
C VAL A 200 14.43 14.02 3.02
N TRP A 201 14.15 14.00 4.32
CA TRP A 201 14.23 15.20 5.16
C TRP A 201 15.65 15.32 5.72
N GLU A 202 16.46 16.20 5.15
CA GLU A 202 17.70 16.64 5.81
C GLU A 202 17.35 17.62 6.93
N ARG A 203 17.96 17.42 8.12
CA ARG A 203 17.87 18.41 9.20
C ARG A 203 18.43 19.74 8.68
N PRO A 204 17.69 20.85 8.78
CA PRO A 204 18.20 22.14 8.34
C PRO A 204 19.43 22.50 9.17
N SER A 205 20.53 22.81 8.49
CA SER A 205 21.68 23.44 9.12
C SER A 205 21.24 24.77 9.74
N ARG A 206 21.73 25.09 10.94
CA ARG A 206 21.28 26.23 11.78
C ARG A 206 21.33 27.59 11.07
N ASP A 207 22.05 27.71 9.96
CA ASP A 207 22.35 28.98 9.29
C ASP A 207 21.49 29.28 8.04
N ALA A 208 20.56 28.40 7.66
CA ALA A 208 19.75 28.58 6.45
C ALA A 208 18.34 29.13 6.75
N LEU A 209 18.26 30.39 7.17
CA LEU A 209 17.00 31.14 7.14
C LEU A 209 16.60 31.31 5.66
N ASN A 210 15.40 30.85 5.26
CA ASN A 210 14.76 31.08 3.95
C ASN A 210 15.17 30.27 2.70
N SER A 211 15.75 29.06 2.81
CA SER A 211 15.69 28.13 1.67
C SER A 211 15.26 26.72 2.07
N HIS A 212 13.95 26.51 2.15
CA HIS A 212 13.39 25.16 2.06
C HIS A 212 13.58 24.67 0.61
N ARG A 213 14.71 24.03 0.32
CA ARG A 213 14.86 23.26 -0.91
C ARG A 213 14.21 21.89 -0.67
N GLU A 214 13.01 21.73 -1.20
CA GLU A 214 12.37 20.42 -1.36
C GLU A 214 13.26 19.57 -2.29
N GLN A 215 14.16 18.77 -1.73
CA GLN A 215 14.93 17.82 -2.52
C GLN A 215 14.10 16.55 -2.71
N THR A 216 13.60 16.37 -3.92
CA THR A 216 13.02 15.08 -4.34
C THR A 216 14.17 14.12 -4.62
N TYR A 217 14.37 13.14 -3.74
CA TYR A 217 15.35 12.09 -3.95
C TYR A 217 14.82 11.16 -5.04
N LYS A 218 15.42 11.24 -6.22
CA LYS A 218 15.14 10.30 -7.30
C LYS A 218 15.96 9.06 -7.01
N LEU A 219 15.30 7.92 -6.80
CA LEU A 219 15.99 6.66 -6.54
C LEU A 219 16.99 6.32 -7.66
N ASN A 220 16.73 6.75 -8.90
CA ASN A 220 17.66 6.64 -10.03
C ASN A 220 19.01 7.37 -9.86
N GLN A 221 19.14 8.28 -8.90
CA GLN A 221 20.38 9.03 -8.63
C GLN A 221 21.21 8.41 -7.49
N ASP A 222 20.73 7.32 -6.87
CA ASP A 222 21.47 6.63 -5.83
C ASP A 222 22.75 6.01 -6.39
N ALA A 223 23.86 6.13 -5.64
CA ALA A 223 25.15 5.56 -6.00
C ALA A 223 25.09 4.03 -6.13
N VAL A 224 24.15 3.40 -5.41
CA VAL A 224 23.89 1.96 -5.51
C VAL A 224 23.34 1.57 -6.88
N PHE A 225 22.56 2.44 -7.52
CA PHE A 225 21.93 2.16 -8.81
C PHE A 225 22.72 2.67 -10.02
N SER A 226 23.66 3.59 -9.84
CA SER A 226 24.55 4.05 -10.91
C SER A 226 25.61 2.99 -11.29
N SER A 227 25.92 2.07 -10.38
CA SER A 227 26.92 1.02 -10.55
C SER A 227 26.33 -0.34 -10.96
N LEU A 228 25.03 -0.56 -10.80
CA LEU A 228 24.36 -1.84 -11.03
C LEU A 228 23.55 -1.86 -12.34
N LYS A 229 23.68 -2.94 -13.12
CA LYS A 229 22.83 -3.18 -14.30
C LYS A 229 21.38 -3.42 -13.88
N GLN A 230 20.43 -2.81 -14.58
CA GLN A 230 18.99 -3.02 -14.35
C GLN A 230 18.63 -4.51 -14.48
N GLY A 231 17.77 -5.01 -13.59
CA GLY A 231 17.41 -6.43 -13.52
C GLY A 231 18.45 -7.38 -12.93
N SER A 232 19.61 -6.90 -12.45
CA SER A 232 20.53 -7.77 -11.70
C SER A 232 19.89 -8.20 -10.37
N PRO A 233 20.16 -9.42 -9.88
CA PRO A 233 19.61 -9.88 -8.59
C PRO A 233 20.04 -8.97 -7.42
N GLU A 234 21.24 -8.40 -7.51
CA GLU A 234 21.77 -7.42 -6.53
C GLU A 234 21.01 -6.10 -6.57
N ALA A 235 20.66 -5.60 -7.77
CA ALA A 235 19.85 -4.39 -7.92
C ALA A 235 18.44 -4.56 -7.35
N LEU A 236 17.83 -5.73 -7.58
CA LEU A 236 16.51 -6.06 -7.01
C LEU A 236 16.55 -6.15 -5.48
N GLN A 237 17.62 -6.73 -4.92
CA GLN A 237 17.79 -6.81 -3.47
C GLN A 237 18.04 -5.42 -2.84
N ALA A 238 18.85 -4.58 -3.50
CA ALA A 238 19.07 -3.20 -3.07
C ALA A 238 17.78 -2.38 -3.13
N LEU A 239 17.00 -2.53 -4.20
CA LEU A 239 15.70 -1.89 -4.36
C LEU A 239 14.73 -2.32 -3.25
N ASP A 240 14.64 -3.62 -2.98
CA ASP A 240 13.78 -4.15 -1.93
C ASP A 240 14.13 -3.55 -0.56
N ARG A 241 15.43 -3.51 -0.21
CA ARG A 241 15.89 -2.89 1.04
C ARG A 241 15.54 -1.42 1.14
N LEU A 242 15.72 -0.65 0.07
CA LEU A 242 15.44 0.78 0.06
C LEU A 242 13.95 1.08 0.19
N VAL A 243 13.11 0.32 -0.52
CA VAL A 243 11.65 0.45 -0.47
C VAL A 243 11.14 0.06 0.93
N ILE A 244 11.58 -1.07 1.48
CA ILE A 244 11.23 -1.51 2.84
C ILE A 244 11.67 -0.47 3.87
N SER A 245 12.91 0.02 3.77
CA SER A 245 13.44 1.02 4.72
C SER A 245 12.61 2.30 4.67
N THR A 246 12.16 2.71 3.49
CA THR A 246 11.31 3.90 3.35
C THR A 246 9.95 3.72 4.01
N VAL A 247 9.30 2.57 3.78
CA VAL A 247 8.02 2.26 4.43
C VAL A 247 8.19 2.13 5.94
N ALA A 248 9.28 1.53 6.41
CA ALA A 248 9.59 1.42 7.83
C ALA A 248 9.86 2.79 8.50
N LEU A 249 10.56 3.69 7.78
CA LEU A 249 10.86 5.05 8.23
C LEU A 249 9.69 6.01 8.11
N LYS A 250 8.60 5.60 7.43
CA LYS A 250 7.31 6.30 7.41
C LYS A 250 6.64 6.14 8.77
N SER A 251 7.33 6.61 9.81
CA SER A 251 6.80 6.72 11.15
C SER A 251 5.72 7.78 11.12
N VAL A 252 4.60 7.43 11.73
CA VAL A 252 3.56 8.34 12.16
C VAL A 252 4.21 9.37 13.09
N MET A 253 4.49 10.57 12.56
CA MET A 253 4.86 11.75 13.33
C MET A 253 3.81 12.81 13.09
#